data_AF-A0AA44DH27-F1
#
_entry.id   AF-A0AA44DH27-F1
#
_cell.length_a   1.000
_cell.length_b   1.000
_cell.length_c   1.000
_cell.angle_alpha   90.00
_cell.angle_beta   90.00
_cell.angle_gamma   90.00
#
_symmetry.space_group_name_H-M   'P 1'
#
loop_
_entity.id
_entity.type
_entity.pdbx_description
1 polymer ?
#
loop_
_entity_poly.entity_id
_entity_poly.type
_entity_poly.pdbx_seq_one_letter_code
_entity_poly.pdbx_strand_id
1 'polypeptide(L)'
;MGERRGDTAELRAALLRMRRATGLPVAFGGLLGGRPGARLRIEELSGASSGALRGLAIGSGSGLGGRSMVLARPCAVADYRAARHISHEYDGPVAAEGLRSVLAVPVVVGHRVRAVLYGALRAPLPLGGRVLDAAVAVARDMGQALAVRDEEPRLVGPVPGTGGPAARGAAVWEAVRE
;
A
#
# COMPACT_ATOMS: atom_id res chain seq x y z
N MET A 1 -2.72 -8.44 -14.19
CA MET A 1 -3.92 -8.51 -13.32
C MET A 1 -3.69 -9.37 -12.07
N GLY A 2 -2.93 -10.48 -12.13
CA GLY A 2 -2.71 -11.40 -11.01
C GLY A 2 -1.93 -10.83 -9.81
N GLU A 3 -0.85 -10.07 -10.06
CA GLU A 3 0.03 -9.48 -9.03
C GLU A 3 -0.76 -8.63 -8.01
N ARG A 4 -1.61 -7.72 -8.49
CA ARG A 4 -2.45 -6.87 -7.65
C ARG A 4 -3.47 -7.65 -6.83
N ARG A 5 -4.00 -8.75 -7.36
CA ARG A 5 -4.94 -9.63 -6.62
C ARG A 5 -4.23 -10.38 -5.49
N GLY A 6 -2.98 -10.79 -5.71
CA GLY A 6 -2.13 -11.39 -4.69
C GLY A 6 -1.76 -10.40 -3.58
N ASP A 7 -1.40 -9.17 -3.95
CA ASP A 7 -1.10 -8.10 -2.99
C ASP A 7 -2.32 -7.73 -2.14
N THR A 8 -3.52 -7.66 -2.74
CA THR A 8 -4.76 -7.42 -1.99
C THR A 8 -5.08 -8.58 -1.04
N ALA A 9 -4.83 -9.83 -1.44
CA ALA A 9 -5.00 -10.99 -0.55
C ALA A 9 -4.03 -10.96 0.65
N GLU A 10 -2.77 -10.57 0.40
CA GLU A 10 -1.77 -10.40 1.46
C GLU A 10 -2.14 -9.24 2.40
N LEU A 11 -2.58 -8.11 1.85
CA LEU A 11 -3.10 -6.98 2.61
C LEU A 11 -4.23 -7.43 3.54
N ARG A 12 -5.21 -8.17 3.01
CA ARG A 12 -6.33 -8.70 3.80
C ARG A 12 -5.85 -9.59 4.94
N ALA A 13 -4.89 -10.49 4.67
CA ALA A 13 -4.29 -11.36 5.68
C ALA A 13 -3.54 -10.55 6.76
N ALA A 14 -2.76 -9.55 6.36
CA ALA A 14 -2.04 -8.65 7.25
C ALA A 14 -2.99 -7.87 8.16
N LEU A 15 -4.12 -7.36 7.66
CA LEU A 15 -5.11 -6.66 8.49
C LEU A 15 -5.76 -7.57 9.54
N LEU A 16 -6.03 -8.84 9.21
CA LEU A 16 -6.52 -9.81 10.17
C LEU A 16 -5.46 -10.11 11.26
N ARG A 17 -4.19 -10.25 10.88
CA ARG A 17 -3.07 -10.40 11.82
C ARG A 17 -2.92 -9.17 12.70
N MET A 18 -3.02 -7.97 12.12
CA MET A 18 -2.92 -6.69 12.84
C MET A 18 -3.96 -6.59 13.95
N ARG A 19 -5.23 -6.89 13.68
CA ARG A 19 -6.29 -6.86 14.72
C ARG A 19 -6.01 -7.84 15.85
N ARG A 20 -5.57 -9.06 15.53
CA ARG A 20 -5.23 -10.08 16.53
C ARG A 20 -4.03 -9.67 17.38
N ALA A 21 -2.98 -9.14 16.78
CA ALA A 21 -1.74 -8.79 17.46
C ALA A 21 -1.86 -7.50 18.30
N THR A 22 -2.63 -6.53 17.83
CA THR A 22 -2.77 -5.22 18.48
C THR A 22 -3.97 -5.12 19.41
N GLY A 23 -4.96 -6.00 19.27
CA GLY A 23 -6.26 -5.89 19.94
C GLY A 23 -7.15 -4.76 19.42
N LEU A 24 -6.75 -4.07 18.34
CA LEU A 24 -7.54 -2.97 17.79
C LEU A 24 -8.82 -3.49 17.12
N PRO A 25 -9.98 -2.87 17.40
CA PRO A 25 -11.27 -3.33 16.89
C PRO A 25 -11.36 -3.15 15.38
N VAL A 26 -10.74 -2.10 14.84
CA VAL A 26 -10.76 -1.75 13.42
C VAL A 26 -9.34 -1.74 12.86
N ALA A 27 -9.15 -2.42 11.73
CA ALA A 27 -7.96 -2.27 10.90
C ALA A 27 -8.36 -2.14 9.43
N PHE A 28 -7.69 -1.28 8.69
CA PHE A 28 -7.91 -1.10 7.26
C PHE A 28 -6.60 -0.76 6.58
N GLY A 29 -6.54 -0.87 5.26
CA GLY A 29 -5.28 -0.63 4.57
C GLY A 29 -5.46 -0.45 3.08
N GLY A 30 -4.40 0.06 2.48
CA GLY A 30 -4.36 0.34 1.06
C GLY A 30 -3.04 -0.04 0.43
N LEU A 31 -3.09 -0.26 -0.88
CA LEU A 31 -1.90 -0.46 -1.72
C LEU A 31 -1.58 0.83 -2.45
N LEU A 32 -0.29 1.14 -2.55
CA LEU A 32 0.22 2.23 -3.35
C LEU A 32 0.50 1.72 -4.76
N GLY A 33 0.04 2.47 -5.78
CA GLY A 33 0.38 2.14 -7.16
C GLY A 33 1.88 2.31 -7.41
N GLY A 34 2.46 1.45 -8.25
CA GLY A 34 3.90 1.49 -8.59
C GLY A 34 4.36 2.67 -9.46
N ARG A 35 3.52 3.70 -9.63
CA ARG A 35 3.83 4.89 -10.45
C ARG A 35 4.21 6.07 -9.55
N PRO A 36 5.14 6.94 -9.96
CA PRO A 36 5.40 8.19 -9.27
C PRO A 36 4.11 9.02 -9.11
N GLY A 37 3.88 9.58 -7.92
CA GLY A 37 2.67 10.35 -7.62
C GLY A 37 1.39 9.51 -7.47
N ALA A 38 1.49 8.17 -7.42
CA ALA A 38 0.34 7.34 -7.14
C ALA A 38 -0.28 7.67 -5.77
N ARG A 39 -1.60 7.61 -5.72
CA ARG A 39 -2.35 7.72 -4.47
C ARG A 39 -2.51 6.34 -3.85
N LEU A 40 -2.46 6.29 -2.53
CA LEU A 40 -2.78 5.09 -1.77
C LEU A 40 -4.29 4.89 -1.82
N ARG A 41 -4.77 3.73 -2.28
CA ARG A 41 -6.20 3.44 -2.28
C ARG A 41 -6.53 2.45 -1.17
N ILE A 42 -7.48 2.80 -0.29
CA ILE A 42 -7.98 1.86 0.71
C ILE A 42 -8.79 0.77 0.01
N GLU A 43 -8.35 -0.49 0.12
CA GLU A 43 -8.98 -1.63 -0.55
C GLU A 43 -9.65 -2.56 0.45
N GLU A 44 -8.97 -2.82 1.56
CA GLU A 44 -9.35 -3.82 2.55
C GLU A 44 -9.62 -3.20 3.91
N LEU A 45 -10.65 -3.73 4.57
CA LEU A 45 -11.12 -3.32 5.88
C LEU A 45 -11.45 -4.56 6.69
N SER A 46 -11.21 -4.49 7.99
CA SER A 46 -11.53 -5.53 8.95
C SER A 46 -12.04 -4.88 10.24
N GLY A 47 -13.23 -5.29 10.68
CA GLY A 47 -13.88 -4.72 11.85
C GLY A 47 -14.51 -3.34 11.66
N ALA A 48 -14.55 -2.83 10.41
CA ALA A 48 -15.30 -1.62 10.09
C ALA A 48 -16.81 -1.88 10.13
N SER A 49 -17.60 -0.94 10.66
CA SER A 49 -19.07 -1.00 10.66
C SER A 49 -19.68 -0.38 9.41
N SER A 50 -18.91 0.39 8.64
CA SER A 50 -19.35 0.98 7.38
C SER A 50 -18.34 0.72 6.25
N GLY A 51 -18.80 0.91 5.01
CA GLY A 51 -17.93 0.95 3.84
C GLY A 51 -17.27 2.30 3.58
N ALA A 52 -17.42 3.30 4.48
CA ALA A 52 -17.09 4.70 4.20
C ALA A 52 -15.61 4.94 3.84
N LEU A 53 -14.70 4.14 4.40
CA LEU A 53 -13.28 4.23 4.11
C LEU A 53 -12.88 3.50 2.83
N ARG A 54 -13.71 2.56 2.32
CA ARG A 54 -13.37 1.74 1.17
C ARG A 54 -13.32 2.59 -0.10
N GLY A 55 -12.24 2.43 -0.86
CA GLY A 55 -12.04 3.16 -2.11
C GLY A 55 -11.47 4.57 -1.95
N LEU A 56 -11.29 5.05 -0.71
CA LEU A 56 -10.70 6.36 -0.45
C LEU A 56 -9.26 6.41 -1.00
N ALA A 57 -8.95 7.48 -1.74
CA ALA A 57 -7.64 7.73 -2.30
C ALA A 57 -6.89 8.76 -1.44
N ILE A 58 -5.86 8.31 -0.73
CA ILE A 58 -5.02 9.12 0.14
C ILE A 58 -3.84 9.67 -0.64
N GLY A 59 -3.66 10.99 -0.59
CA GLY A 59 -2.54 11.69 -1.20
C GLY A 59 -1.27 11.58 -0.36
N SER A 60 -0.10 11.58 -1.00
CA SER A 60 1.19 11.72 -0.31
C SER A 60 1.22 13.02 0.50
N GLY A 61 1.60 12.94 1.78
CA GLY A 61 1.65 14.09 2.69
C GLY A 61 0.30 14.56 3.26
N SER A 62 -0.83 14.02 2.79
CA SER A 62 -2.17 14.36 3.28
C SER A 62 -2.64 13.39 4.37
N GLY A 63 -3.19 13.94 5.45
CA GLY A 63 -3.67 13.20 6.62
C GLY A 63 -2.58 12.42 7.34
N LEU A 64 -3.01 11.54 8.24
CA LEU A 64 -2.09 10.64 8.95
C LEU A 64 -1.41 9.65 8.00
N GLY A 65 -2.17 9.15 7.03
CA GLY A 65 -1.73 8.17 6.03
C GLY A 65 -0.62 8.68 5.13
N GLY A 66 -0.88 9.82 4.47
CA GLY A 66 0.09 10.44 3.58
C GLY A 66 1.36 10.88 4.31
N ARG A 67 1.24 11.34 5.56
CA ARG A 67 2.40 11.65 6.41
C ARG A 67 3.25 10.42 6.69
N SER A 68 2.62 9.31 7.08
CA SER A 68 3.32 8.04 7.33
C SER A 68 4.04 7.53 6.08
N MET A 69 3.42 7.69 4.90
CA MET A 69 4.02 7.36 3.60
C MET A 69 5.27 8.20 3.32
N VAL A 70 5.18 9.52 3.46
CA VAL A 70 6.30 10.45 3.16
C VAL A 70 7.47 10.21 4.11
N LEU A 71 7.19 10.01 5.39
CA LEU A 71 8.23 9.77 6.40
C LEU A 71 8.80 8.35 6.34
N ALA A 72 8.13 7.42 5.65
CA ALA A 72 8.37 5.98 5.73
C ALA A 72 8.45 5.49 7.19
N ARG A 73 7.64 6.09 8.07
CA ARG A 73 7.62 5.81 9.51
C ARG A 73 6.20 5.67 10.06
N PRO A 74 6.01 4.84 11.10
CA PRO A 74 4.74 4.75 11.80
C PRO A 74 4.34 6.10 12.41
N CYS A 75 3.06 6.45 12.32
CA CYS A 75 2.49 7.67 12.88
C CYS A 75 1.18 7.35 13.61
N ALA A 76 0.98 7.88 14.81
CA ALA A 76 -0.23 7.65 15.59
C ALA A 76 -0.80 8.97 16.13
N VAL A 77 -2.13 9.05 16.21
CA VAL A 77 -2.86 10.12 16.88
C VAL A 77 -3.84 9.53 17.89
N ALA A 78 -3.87 10.10 19.09
CA ALA A 78 -4.78 9.69 20.15
C ALA A 78 -6.21 10.18 19.92
N ASP A 79 -6.37 11.36 19.30
CA ASP A 79 -7.66 11.87 18.85
C ASP A 79 -7.52 12.58 17.51
N TYR A 80 -7.99 11.93 16.45
CA TYR A 80 -7.93 12.37 15.06
C TYR A 80 -8.60 13.72 14.88
N ARG A 81 -9.76 13.95 15.52
CA ARG A 81 -10.51 15.21 15.40
C ARG A 81 -9.80 16.41 16.04
N ALA A 82 -8.96 16.14 17.04
CA ALA A 82 -8.22 17.18 17.76
C ALA A 82 -6.77 17.33 17.23
N ALA A 83 -6.34 16.47 16.31
CA ALA A 83 -4.95 16.38 15.88
C ALA A 83 -4.57 17.49 14.89
N ARG A 84 -4.12 18.64 15.40
CA ARG A 84 -3.71 19.80 14.57
C ARG A 84 -2.52 19.57 13.64
N HIS A 85 -1.80 18.45 13.76
CA HIS A 85 -0.58 18.15 13.00
C HIS A 85 -0.81 17.20 11.80
N ILE A 86 -2.06 16.89 11.50
CA ILE A 86 -2.48 16.17 10.29
C ILE A 86 -3.51 17.01 9.53
N SER A 87 -3.63 16.81 8.20
CA SER A 87 -4.74 17.40 7.46
C SER A 87 -6.04 16.62 7.71
N HIS A 88 -7.15 17.34 7.66
CA HIS A 88 -8.50 16.85 7.99
C HIS A 88 -9.36 16.61 6.74
N GLU A 89 -8.71 16.36 5.60
CA GLU A 89 -9.37 16.13 4.30
C GLU A 89 -10.24 14.86 4.28
N TYR A 90 -10.05 13.98 5.26
CA TYR A 90 -10.72 12.69 5.36
C TYR A 90 -11.67 12.59 6.56
N ASP A 91 -12.02 13.73 7.18
CA ASP A 91 -12.89 13.78 8.37
C ASP A 91 -14.24 13.12 8.14
N GLY A 92 -14.87 13.32 6.98
CA GLY A 92 -16.18 12.73 6.66
C GLY A 92 -16.16 11.20 6.76
N PRO A 93 -15.34 10.51 5.96
CA PRO A 93 -15.18 9.05 6.04
C PRO A 93 -14.73 8.54 7.42
N VAL A 94 -13.82 9.25 8.08
CA VAL A 94 -13.29 8.87 9.41
C VAL A 94 -14.36 8.99 10.49
N ALA A 95 -15.16 10.07 10.45
CA ALA A 95 -16.26 10.31 11.38
C ALA A 95 -17.44 9.36 11.12
N ALA A 96 -17.74 9.02 9.86
CA ALA A 96 -18.76 8.04 9.50
C ALA A 96 -18.44 6.65 10.07
N GLU A 97 -17.16 6.31 10.18
CA GLU A 97 -16.68 5.07 10.81
C GLU A 97 -16.50 5.21 12.35
N GLY A 98 -16.68 6.42 12.89
CA GLY A 98 -16.58 6.72 14.32
C GLY A 98 -15.15 6.64 14.87
N LEU A 99 -14.13 6.75 14.02
CA LEU A 99 -12.74 6.60 14.45
C LEU A 99 -12.25 7.83 15.21
N ARG A 100 -11.53 7.59 16.30
CA ARG A 100 -10.95 8.63 17.17
C ARG A 100 -9.44 8.47 17.26
N SER A 101 -8.94 7.34 17.74
CA SER A 101 -7.50 7.08 17.73
C SER A 101 -7.13 6.31 16.48
N VAL A 102 -6.10 6.75 15.77
CA VAL A 102 -5.69 6.15 14.51
C VAL A 102 -4.17 6.01 14.49
N LEU A 103 -3.71 4.84 14.08
CA LEU A 103 -2.33 4.49 13.78
C LEU A 103 -2.22 4.24 12.27
N ALA A 104 -1.17 4.76 11.65
CA ALA A 104 -0.76 4.46 10.28
C ALA A 104 0.66 3.88 10.30
N VAL A 105 0.85 2.71 9.67
CA VAL A 105 2.13 2.01 9.59
C VAL A 105 2.44 1.73 8.11
N PRO A 106 3.56 2.22 7.58
CA PRO A 106 3.92 1.98 6.19
C PRO A 106 4.55 0.60 6.03
N VAL A 107 4.23 -0.06 4.93
CA VAL A 107 4.88 -1.30 4.47
C VAL A 107 5.94 -0.93 3.44
N VAL A 108 7.20 -1.12 3.81
CA VAL A 108 8.36 -0.73 2.98
C VAL A 108 8.97 -1.99 2.35
N VAL A 109 9.14 -1.97 1.03
CA VAL A 109 9.79 -3.03 0.23
C VAL A 109 10.81 -2.36 -0.67
N GLY A 110 12.07 -2.81 -0.65
CA GLY A 110 13.13 -2.25 -1.50
C GLY A 110 13.24 -0.70 -1.40
N HIS A 111 13.19 -0.16 -0.18
CA HIS A 111 13.21 1.29 0.11
C HIS A 111 12.00 2.10 -0.40
N ARG A 112 10.92 1.45 -0.83
CA ARG A 112 9.69 2.11 -1.29
C ARG A 112 8.49 1.68 -0.46
N VAL A 113 7.62 2.63 -0.14
CA VAL A 113 6.35 2.32 0.52
C VAL A 113 5.40 1.68 -0.50
N ARG A 114 5.02 0.42 -0.27
CA ARG A 114 4.10 -0.35 -1.13
C ARG A 114 2.67 -0.34 -0.63
N ALA A 115 2.48 -0.20 0.68
CA ALA A 115 1.18 -0.19 1.32
C ALA A 115 1.21 0.60 2.62
N VAL A 116 0.05 0.91 3.17
CA VAL A 116 -0.10 1.44 4.53
C VAL A 116 -1.18 0.65 5.24
N LEU A 117 -0.86 0.19 6.44
CA LEU A 117 -1.77 -0.46 7.36
C LEU A 117 -2.23 0.55 8.40
N TYR A 118 -3.53 0.59 8.65
CA TYR A 118 -4.15 1.42 9.65
C TYR A 118 -4.79 0.58 10.74
N GLY A 119 -4.64 1.01 11.98
CA GLY A 119 -5.36 0.47 13.13
C GLY A 119 -6.06 1.60 13.85
N ALA A 120 -7.28 1.37 14.33
CA ALA A 120 -8.05 2.44 14.95
C ALA A 120 -8.95 2.00 16.11
N LEU A 121 -9.22 2.96 17.00
CA LEU A 121 -10.19 2.90 18.09
C LEU A 121 -11.30 3.92 17.85
N ARG A 122 -12.49 3.63 18.38
CA ARG A 122 -13.63 4.56 18.41
C ARG A 122 -13.67 5.44 19.67
N ALA A 123 -12.67 5.28 20.53
CA ALA A 123 -12.47 6.09 21.73
C ALA A 123 -11.17 6.89 21.59
N PRO A 124 -11.07 8.11 22.13
CA PRO A 124 -9.87 8.95 22.05
C PRO A 124 -8.84 8.50 23.11
N LEU A 125 -8.15 7.40 22.85
CA LEU A 125 -7.14 6.82 23.74
C LEU A 125 -5.76 6.81 23.09
N PRO A 126 -4.68 7.09 23.82
CA PRO A 126 -3.34 6.95 23.28
C PRO A 126 -3.06 5.48 22.93
N LEU A 127 -2.57 5.25 21.71
CA LEU A 127 -2.10 3.94 21.29
C LEU A 127 -0.71 3.70 21.86
N GLY A 128 -0.60 2.74 22.79
CA GLY A 128 0.65 2.47 23.51
C GLY A 128 1.74 1.85 22.63
N GLY A 129 3.00 1.90 23.10
CA GLY A 129 4.17 1.38 22.38
C GLY A 129 4.02 -0.06 21.90
N ARG A 130 3.47 -0.96 22.74
CA ARG A 130 3.25 -2.36 22.35
C ARG A 130 2.31 -2.52 21.14
N VAL A 131 1.28 -1.67 21.05
CA VAL A 131 0.36 -1.66 19.90
C VAL A 131 1.11 -1.21 18.65
N LEU A 132 1.96 -0.19 18.78
CA LEU A 132 2.81 0.29 17.69
C LEU A 132 3.79 -0.79 17.22
N ASP A 133 4.50 -1.43 18.15
CA ASP A 133 5.49 -2.47 17.85
C ASP A 133 4.85 -3.68 17.16
N ALA A 134 3.70 -4.14 17.66
CA ALA A 134 2.95 -5.23 17.05
C ALA A 134 2.48 -4.88 15.63
N ALA A 135 1.99 -3.66 15.42
CA ALA A 135 1.60 -3.19 14.09
C ALA A 135 2.79 -3.11 13.12
N VAL A 136 3.95 -2.64 13.60
CA VAL A 136 5.20 -2.58 12.83
C VAL A 136 5.67 -3.97 12.45
N ALA A 137 5.60 -4.95 13.36
CA ALA A 137 5.94 -6.34 13.06
C ALA A 137 5.07 -6.89 11.92
N VAL A 138 3.74 -6.69 11.99
CA VAL A 138 2.82 -7.13 10.92
C VAL A 138 3.12 -6.45 9.58
N ALA A 139 3.43 -5.15 9.59
CA ALA A 139 3.81 -4.42 8.38
C ALA A 139 5.12 -4.94 7.77
N ARG A 140 6.10 -5.31 8.60
CA ARG A 140 7.36 -5.92 8.14
C ARG A 140 7.10 -7.29 7.52
N ASP A 141 6.34 -8.15 8.17
CA ASP A 141 6.00 -9.48 7.63
C ASP A 141 5.31 -9.39 6.27
N MET A 142 4.35 -8.46 6.13
CA MET A 142 3.72 -8.19 4.84
C MET A 142 4.76 -7.71 3.81
N GLY A 143 5.65 -6.80 4.20
CA GLY A 143 6.73 -6.32 3.33
C GLY A 143 7.64 -7.45 2.83
N GLN A 144 7.97 -8.42 3.70
CA GLN A 144 8.74 -9.60 3.32
C GLN A 144 7.97 -10.50 2.35
N ALA A 145 6.68 -10.76 2.62
CA ALA A 145 5.84 -11.55 1.71
C ALA A 145 5.69 -10.90 0.33
N LEU A 146 5.64 -9.57 0.25
CA LEU A 146 5.64 -8.84 -1.01
C LEU A 146 7.01 -8.90 -1.70
N ALA A 147 8.12 -8.79 -0.96
CA ALA A 147 9.47 -8.89 -1.52
C ALA A 147 9.71 -10.24 -2.18
N VAL A 148 9.35 -11.35 -1.53
CA VAL A 148 9.49 -12.71 -2.06
C VAL A 148 8.73 -12.88 -3.38
N ARG A 149 7.55 -12.26 -3.51
CA ARG A 149 6.74 -12.31 -4.75
C ARG A 149 7.31 -11.43 -5.86
N ASP A 150 7.92 -10.30 -5.51
CA ASP A 150 8.62 -9.45 -6.48
C ASP A 150 9.89 -10.16 -7.02
N GLU A 151 10.46 -11.11 -6.26
CA GLU A 151 11.65 -11.91 -6.62
C GLU A 151 11.34 -13.15 -7.47
N GLU A 152 10.07 -13.61 -7.56
CA GLU A 152 9.70 -14.71 -8.45
C GLU A 152 9.98 -14.28 -9.90
N PRO A 153 10.95 -14.88 -10.60
CA PRO A 153 11.25 -14.51 -11.97
C PRO A 153 9.98 -14.70 -12.78
N ARG A 154 9.53 -13.63 -13.45
CA ARG A 154 8.56 -13.75 -14.52
C ARG A 154 9.13 -14.80 -15.47
N LEU A 155 8.58 -16.01 -15.46
CA LEU A 155 8.81 -17.00 -16.49
C LEU A 155 8.35 -16.36 -17.79
N VAL A 156 9.29 -15.73 -18.48
CA VAL A 156 9.14 -15.29 -19.86
C VAL A 156 8.78 -16.56 -20.62
N GLY A 157 7.54 -16.58 -21.13
CA GLY A 157 7.03 -17.70 -21.91
C GLY A 157 7.91 -18.00 -23.13
N PRO A 158 7.79 -19.21 -23.71
CA PRO A 158 8.73 -19.71 -24.70
C PRO A 158 8.78 -18.77 -25.90
N VAL A 159 9.99 -18.35 -26.27
CA VAL A 159 10.27 -17.70 -27.56
C VAL A 159 10.00 -18.75 -28.64
N PRO A 160 8.97 -18.63 -29.49
CA PRO A 160 8.84 -19.52 -30.61
C PRO A 160 9.73 -19.02 -31.74
N GLY A 161 10.54 -19.93 -32.29
CA GLY A 161 11.03 -19.79 -33.66
C GLY A 161 12.54 -19.80 -33.81
N THR A 162 13.12 -20.99 -33.71
CA THR A 162 14.34 -21.38 -34.42
C THR A 162 14.11 -21.18 -35.92
N GLY A 163 14.63 -20.09 -36.48
CA GLY A 163 14.82 -19.91 -37.93
C GLY A 163 16.31 -19.80 -38.22
N GLY A 164 16.88 -20.82 -38.88
CA GLY A 164 18.30 -20.95 -39.19
C GLY A 164 18.84 -19.90 -40.20
N PRO A 165 20.15 -19.95 -40.51
CA PRO A 165 20.92 -18.82 -41.05
C PRO A 165 20.97 -18.76 -42.59
N ALA A 166 21.52 -17.63 -43.07
CA ALA A 166 21.81 -17.20 -44.46
C ALA A 166 20.68 -16.36 -45.10
N ALA A 167 20.92 -15.26 -45.82
CA ALA A 167 22.13 -14.78 -46.47
C ALA A 167 22.10 -13.25 -46.66
N ARG A 168 23.28 -12.72 -46.98
CA ARG A 168 23.61 -11.34 -47.38
C ARG A 168 22.64 -10.73 -48.41
N GLY A 169 22.47 -9.42 -48.33
CA GLY A 169 21.90 -8.63 -49.43
C GLY A 169 21.90 -7.14 -49.10
N ALA A 170 23.06 -6.50 -49.24
CA ALA A 170 23.18 -5.05 -49.29
C ALA A 170 22.44 -4.49 -50.51
N ALA A 171 21.64 -3.43 -50.32
CA ALA A 171 21.31 -2.49 -51.38
C ALA A 171 20.89 -1.14 -50.74
N VAL A 172 21.91 -0.29 -50.62
CA VAL A 172 21.79 1.15 -50.38
C VAL A 172 21.20 1.81 -51.64
N TRP A 173 20.23 2.71 -51.47
CA TRP A 173 19.58 3.44 -52.56
C TRP A 173 19.99 4.91 -52.54
N GLU A 174 20.86 5.31 -53.48
CA GLU A 174 21.09 6.69 -53.95
C GLU A 174 21.63 6.56 -55.40
N ALA A 175 20.90 6.90 -56.48
CA ALA A 175 20.38 8.19 -56.99
C ALA A 175 21.26 8.76 -58.12
N VAL A 176 20.74 8.82 -59.37
CA VAL A 176 21.06 9.75 -60.50
C VAL A 176 19.88 9.63 -61.48
N ARG A 177 18.93 10.59 -61.62
CA ARG A 177 18.91 11.90 -62.30
C ARG A 177 19.13 11.88 -63.82
N GLU A 178 18.14 12.38 -64.55
CA GLU A 178 18.29 13.02 -65.88
C GLU A 178 19.21 14.24 -65.81
#